data_AF-A0A2V8E5V1-F1
#
_entry.id   AF-A0A2V8E5V1-F1
#
_cell.length_a   1.000
_cell.length_b   1.000
_cell.length_c   1.000
_cell.angle_alpha   90.00
_cell.angle_beta   90.00
_cell.angle_gamma   90.00
#
_symmetry.space_group_name_H-M   'P 1'
#
loop_
_entity.id
_entity.type
_entity.pdbx_description
1 polymer ?
#
loop_
_entity_poly.entity_id
_entity_poly.type
_entity_poly.pdbx_seq_one_letter_code
_entity_poly.pdbx_strand_id
1 'polypeptide(L)' 'MPRDTVPDMPTPNQSESQRAGLCAACRHADVVTSSRGAMFYRCRRSETDPRFPKYPALPVLMCRGYEARDPA' A
#
# COMPACT_ATOMS: atom_id res chain seq x y z
N MET A 1 35.25 -16.01 8.93
CA MET A 1 34.85 -15.21 7.74
C MET A 1 33.57 -14.45 8.11
N PRO A 2 33.57 -13.10 8.12
CA PRO A 2 32.38 -12.33 8.49
C PRO A 2 31.29 -12.55 7.44
N ARG A 3 30.11 -12.92 7.92
CA ARG A 3 28.92 -13.20 7.10
C ARG A 3 28.52 -11.91 6.41
N ASP A 4 28.49 -11.92 5.09
CA ASP A 4 28.20 -10.81 4.21
C ASP A 4 26.93 -10.06 4.63
N THR A 5 27.16 -8.89 5.22
CA THR A 5 26.15 -7.86 5.46
C THR A 5 25.77 -7.26 4.12
N VAL A 6 24.62 -7.68 3.58
CA VAL A 6 23.85 -6.84 2.65
C VAL A 6 22.69 -6.29 3.48
N PRO A 7 22.73 -5.02 3.93
CA PRO A 7 21.51 -4.34 4.31
C PRO A 7 20.74 -4.17 3.02
N ASP A 8 19.74 -5.03 2.80
CA ASP A 8 18.72 -4.89 1.76
C ASP A 8 18.14 -3.48 1.92
N MET A 9 18.63 -2.53 1.13
CA MET A 9 18.05 -1.20 1.03
C MET A 9 16.69 -1.44 0.37
N PRO A 10 15.57 -1.23 1.08
CA PRO A 10 14.29 -1.39 0.44
C PRO A 10 14.20 -0.29 -0.62
N THR A 11 14.33 -0.67 -1.89
CA THR A 11 13.80 0.15 -2.98
C THR A 11 12.37 0.49 -2.56
N PRO A 12 12.00 1.77 -2.45
CA PRO A 12 10.80 2.18 -1.72
C PRO A 12 9.53 1.48 -2.19
N ASN A 13 9.50 1.00 -3.44
CA ASN A 13 8.32 0.43 -4.08
C ASN A 13 8.01 -1.06 -3.75
N GLN A 14 8.97 -1.85 -3.24
CA GLN A 14 8.77 -3.31 -3.03
C GLN A 14 8.10 -3.63 -1.69
N SER A 15 8.56 -3.02 -0.60
CA SER A 15 8.02 -3.25 0.74
C SER A 15 6.58 -2.76 0.86
N GLU A 16 6.22 -1.70 0.13
CA GLU A 16 4.86 -1.17 0.06
C GLU A 16 3.90 -2.16 -0.62
N SER A 17 4.34 -2.77 -1.71
CA SER A 17 3.57 -3.79 -2.43
C SER A 17 3.32 -5.03 -1.56
N GLN A 18 4.31 -5.46 -0.78
CA GLN A 18 4.15 -6.57 0.18
C GLN A 18 3.26 -6.22 1.37
N ARG A 19 3.32 -4.97 1.86
CA ARG A 19 2.55 -4.51 3.01
C ARG A 19 1.11 -4.19 2.65
N ALA A 20 0.86 -3.50 1.54
CA ALA A 20 -0.46 -3.03 1.14
C ALA A 20 -1.16 -3.92 0.10
N GLY A 21 -0.42 -4.77 -0.61
CA GLY A 21 -0.96 -5.63 -1.67
C GLY A 21 -1.43 -4.80 -2.87
N LEU A 22 -2.62 -5.12 -3.38
CA LEU A 22 -3.26 -4.39 -4.48
C LEU A 22 -3.40 -2.89 -4.19
N CYS A 23 -3.55 -2.51 -2.91
CA CYS A 23 -3.65 -1.09 -2.55
C CYS A 23 -2.36 -0.30 -2.82
N ALA A 24 -1.18 -0.93 -2.93
CA ALA A 24 0.06 -0.22 -3.28
C ALA A 24 0.03 0.34 -4.71
N ALA A 25 -0.60 -0.38 -5.64
CA ALA A 25 -0.68 -0.01 -7.05
C ALA A 25 -2.08 0.50 -7.46
N CYS A 26 -2.96 0.78 -6.51
CA CYS A 26 -4.33 1.21 -6.78
C CYS A 26 -4.42 2.74 -6.88
N ARG A 27 -5.03 3.27 -7.95
CA ARG A 27 -5.25 4.72 -8.11
C ARG A 27 -6.14 5.35 -7.04
N HIS A 28 -6.98 4.54 -6.38
CA HIS A 28 -7.91 5.01 -5.34
C HIS A 28 -7.30 4.93 -3.93
N ALA A 29 -6.14 4.30 -3.78
CA ALA A 29 -5.45 4.22 -2.51
C ALA A 29 -4.67 5.52 -2.26
N ASP A 30 -4.78 6.01 -1.03
CA ASP A 30 -4.17 7.26 -0.57
C ASP A 30 -3.29 6.91 0.64
N VAL A 31 -1.99 7.21 0.57
CA VAL A 31 -1.02 6.88 1.62
C VAL A 31 -0.88 8.06 2.57
N VAL A 32 -1.22 7.84 3.83
CA VAL A 32 -1.14 8.82 4.91
C VAL A 32 0.00 8.44 5.83
N THR A 33 1.05 9.25 5.85
CA THR A 33 2.20 9.06 6.74
C THR A 33 2.02 9.88 8.02
N SER A 34 2.06 9.23 9.17
CA SER A 34 2.04 9.90 10.47
C SER A 34 3.43 10.39 10.86
N SER A 35 3.50 11.40 11.73
CA SER A 35 4.74 11.99 12.24
C SER A 35 5.67 11.00 12.96
N ARG A 36 5.14 9.84 13.39
CA ARG A 36 5.90 8.73 13.99
C ARG A 36 6.43 7.70 12.97
N GLY A 37 6.27 7.95 11.67
CA GLY A 37 6.72 7.06 10.59
C GLY A 37 5.77 5.91 10.24
N ALA A 38 4.58 5.85 10.85
CA ALA A 38 3.55 4.88 10.49
C ALA A 38 2.85 5.30 9.19
N MET A 39 2.74 4.39 8.24
CA MET A 39 2.04 4.60 6.97
C MET A 39 0.68 3.90 7.02
N PHE A 40 -0.37 4.63 6.65
CA PHE A 40 -1.74 4.12 6.59
C PHE A 40 -2.27 4.26 5.17
N TYR A 41 -2.90 3.21 4.66
CA TYR A 41 -3.56 3.26 3.36
C TYR A 41 -5.05 3.53 3.57
N ARG A 42 -5.56 4.57 2.90
CA ARG A 42 -6.97 4.93 2.90
C ARG A 42 -7.55 4.69 1.52
N CYS A 43 -8.73 4.08 1.46
CA CYS A 43 -9.47 3.90 0.21
C CYS A 43 -10.36 5.12 -0.05
N ARG A 44 -10.05 5.93 -1.07
CA ARG A 44 -10.90 7.07 -1.48
C ARG A 44 -12.27 6.61 -1.99
N ARG A 45 -12.37 5.37 -2.47
CA ARG A 45 -13.62 4.77 -2.95
C ARG A 45 -14.67 4.62 -1.85
N SER A 46 -14.27 4.56 -0.58
CA SER A 46 -15.21 4.51 0.56
C SER A 46 -16.05 5.78 0.70
N GLU A 47 -15.62 6.90 0.10
CA GLU A 47 -16.34 8.18 0.15
C GLU A 47 -17.57 8.17 -0.77
N THR A 48 -17.54 7.37 -1.83
CA THR A 48 -18.63 7.26 -2.82
C THR A 48 -19.41 5.96 -2.68
N ASP A 49 -18.76 4.86 -2.29
CA ASP A 49 -19.38 3.57 -2.10
C ASP A 49 -19.07 3.01 -0.69
N PRO A 50 -20.07 2.93 0.20
CA PRO A 50 -19.88 2.49 1.59
C PRO A 50 -19.51 1.01 1.71
N ARG A 51 -19.60 0.25 0.61
CA ARG A 51 -19.19 -1.16 0.60
C ARG A 51 -17.66 -1.32 0.53
N PHE A 52 -16.90 -0.23 0.40
CA PHE A 52 -15.45 -0.23 0.53
C PHE A 52 -15.07 0.33 1.90
N PRO A 53 -14.24 -0.38 2.69
CA PRO A 53 -13.78 0.14 3.97
C PRO A 53 -12.86 1.33 3.75
N LYS A 54 -13.06 2.41 4.53
CA LYS A 54 -12.20 3.60 4.51
C LYS A 54 -10.73 3.27 4.79
N TYR A 55 -10.50 2.35 5.72
CA TYR A 55 -9.18 1.82 6.06
C TYR A 55 -9.22 0.30 5.84
N PRO A 56 -8.83 -0.21 4.66
CA PRO A 56 -8.82 -1.64 4.41
C PRO A 56 -7.78 -2.34 5.29
N ALA A 57 -8.08 -3.58 5.70
CA ALA A 57 -7.10 -4.44 6.35
C ALA A 57 -6.04 -4.86 5.31
N LEU A 58 -4.79 -4.56 5.62
CA LEU A 58 -3.66 -4.83 4.73
C LEU A 58 -2.95 -6.15 5.12
N PRO A 59 -2.36 -6.88 4.16
CA PRO A 59 -2.31 -6.61 2.72
C PRO A 59 -3.61 -6.96 1.99
N VAL A 60 -4.05 -6.10 1.08
CA VAL A 60 -5.25 -6.36 0.27
C VAL A 60 -4.88 -7.27 -0.90
N LEU A 61 -5.25 -8.54 -0.82
CA LEU A 61 -4.97 -9.52 -1.88
C LEU A 61 -6.07 -9.54 -2.96
N MET A 62 -7.30 -9.18 -2.60
CA MET A 62 -8.43 -9.11 -3.52
C MET A 62 -9.26 -7.87 -3.25
N CYS A 63 -9.53 -7.08 -4.29
CA CYS A 63 -10.40 -5.91 -4.21
C CYS A 63 -11.20 -5.78 -5.51
N ARG A 64 -12.53 -5.85 -5.40
CA ARG A 64 -13.46 -5.69 -6.55
C ARG A 64 -13.43 -4.31 -7.21
N GLY A 65 -12.86 -3.33 -6.52
CA GLY A 65 -12.74 -1.95 -6.98
C GLY A 65 -11.29 -1.53 -7.15
N TYR A 66 -10.39 -2.50 -7.31
CA TYR A 66 -9.01 -2.24 -7.69
C TYR A 66 -8.98 -1.63 -9.08
N GLU A 67 -8.25 -0.54 -9.23
CA GLU A 67 -7.97 0.08 -10.51
C GLU A 67 -6.51 0.47 -10.49
N ALA A 68 -5.71 -0.11 -11.40
CA ALA A 68 -4.29 0.11 -11.43
C ALA A 68 -3.99 1.59 -11.68
N ARG A 69 -3.02 2.14 -10.96
CA ARG A 69 -2.44 3.44 -11.28
C ARG A 69 -1.51 3.22 -12.46
N ASP A 70 -1.79 3.83 -13.60
CA ASP A 70 -0.90 3.76 -14.76
C ASP A 70 0.52 4.19 -14.35
N PRO A 71 1.54 3.34 -14.57
CA PRO A 71 2.92 3.77 -14.49
C PRO A 71 3.17 4.63 -15.73
N ALA A 72 3.17 5.96 -15.56
CA ALA A 72 3.58 6.88 -16.62
C ALA A 72 5.05 6.68 -16.99
#